data_AF-A0A5A5S7H5-F1
#
_entry.id   AF-A0A5A5S7H5-F1
#
_cell.length_a   1.000
_cell.length_b   1.000
_cell.length_c   1.000
_cell.angle_alpha   90.00
_cell.angle_beta   90.00
_cell.angle_gamma   90.00
#
_symmetry.space_group_name_H-M   'P 1'
#
loop_
_entity.id
_entity.type
_entity.pdbx_description
1 polymer ?
#
loop_
_entity_poly.entity_id
_entity_poly.type
_entity_poly.pdbx_seq_one_letter_code
_entity_poly.pdbx_strand_id
1 'polypeptide(L)'
;MSEAEQNKYINQLRRQLVNAVERIKTLELDLEPEGRITEAFDAMERHIAEKFAAIDKRCERLEHQFNRLQAKIEVVLEAITGLGDLPEDELL
;
A
#
# COMPACT_ATOMS: atom_id res chain seq x y z
N MET A 1 38.77 45.60 6.51
CA MET A 1 38.45 44.57 7.52
C MET A 1 39.62 44.46 8.45
N SER A 2 39.36 44.57 9.76
CA SER A 2 40.39 44.33 10.77
C SER A 2 40.66 42.83 10.93
N GLU A 3 41.84 42.50 11.46
CA GLU A 3 42.24 41.13 11.78
C GLU A 3 41.27 40.44 12.76
N ALA A 4 40.66 41.22 13.67
CA ALA A 4 39.62 40.75 14.59
C ALA A 4 38.32 40.36 13.86
N GLU A 5 37.91 41.13 12.86
CA GLU A 5 36.75 40.83 12.02
C GLU A 5 36.98 39.58 11.16
N GLN A 6 38.19 39.43 10.59
CA GLN A 6 38.59 38.24 9.86
C GLN A 6 38.56 37.00 10.75
N ASN A 7 39.10 37.07 11.96
CA ASN A 7 39.08 35.96 12.91
C ASN A 7 37.67 35.57 13.35
N LYS A 8 36.78 36.55 13.56
CA LYS A 8 35.37 36.29 13.89
C LYS A 8 34.65 35.59 12.73
N TYR A 9 34.88 36.05 11.51
CA TYR A 9 34.30 35.45 10.30
C TYR A 9 34.78 34.01 10.09
N ILE A 10 36.09 33.75 10.24
CA ILE A 10 36.66 32.39 10.15
C ILE A 10 36.04 31.45 11.18
N ASN A 11 35.85 31.91 12.42
CA ASN A 11 35.23 31.10 13.46
C ASN A 11 33.75 30.80 13.17
N GLN A 12 33.03 31.76 12.58
CA GLN A 12 31.65 31.55 12.15
C GLN A 12 31.57 30.52 11.02
N LEU A 13 32.45 30.63 10.01
CA LEU A 13 32.53 29.65 8.92
C LEU A 13 32.86 28.25 9.44
N ARG A 14 33.79 28.12 10.40
CA ARG A 14 34.11 26.82 11.02
C ARG A 14 32.90 26.19 11.70
N ARG A 15 32.10 26.96 12.44
CA ARG A 15 30.88 26.46 13.07
C ARG A 15 29.84 26.02 12.04
N GLN A 16 29.65 26.82 10.99
CA GLN A 16 28.75 26.47 9.90
C GLN A 16 29.18 25.19 9.19
N LEU A 17 30.49 25.02 8.95
CA LEU A 17 31.05 23.82 8.34
C LEU A 17 30.82 22.58 9.20
N VAL A 18 31.08 22.65 10.52
CA VAL A 18 30.83 21.53 11.44
C VAL A 18 29.35 21.12 11.42
N ASN A 19 28.44 22.09 11.53
CA ASN A 19 27.01 21.82 11.47
C ASN A 19 26.57 21.22 10.12
N ALA A 20 27.18 21.67 9.01
CA ALA A 20 26.90 21.12 7.70
C ALA A 20 27.37 19.66 7.58
N VAL A 21 28.57 19.35 8.07
CA VAL A 21 29.12 17.98 8.07
C VAL A 21 28.25 17.03 8.91
N GLU A 22 27.78 17.46 10.07
CA GLU A 22 26.89 16.65 10.90
C GLU A 22 25.56 16.36 10.20
N ARG A 23 24.98 17.37 9.52
CA ARG A 23 23.75 17.18 8.75
C ARG A 23 23.95 16.25 7.55
N ILE A 24 25.09 16.32 6.88
CA ILE A 24 25.43 15.43 5.76
C ILE A 24 25.52 13.98 6.25
N LYS A 25 26.19 13.72 7.38
CA LYS A 25 26.27 12.36 7.96
C LYS A 25 24.90 11.78 8.27
N THR A 26 24.00 12.59 8.80
CA THR A 26 22.61 12.13 9.05
C THR A 26 21.91 11.78 7.74
N LEU A 27 22.07 12.62 6.70
CA LEU A 27 21.50 12.34 5.39
C LEU A 27 22.10 11.09 4.73
N GLU A 28 23.38 10.82 4.93
CA GLU A 28 24.03 9.58 4.46
C GLU A 28 23.37 8.36 5.12
N LEU A 29 23.20 8.35 6.44
CA LEU A 29 22.51 7.25 7.15
C LEU A 29 21.05 7.06 6.71
N ASP A 30 20.39 8.16 6.34
CA ASP A 30 19.00 8.10 5.89
C ASP A 30 18.90 7.59 4.44
N LEU A 31 19.83 7.98 3.55
CA LEU A 31 19.74 7.79 2.09
C LEU A 31 20.65 6.69 1.52
N GLU A 32 21.59 6.16 2.30
CA GLU A 32 22.40 5.02 1.87
C GLU A 32 21.51 3.84 1.44
N PRO A 33 21.98 2.99 0.50
CA PRO A 33 21.34 1.70 0.26
C PRO A 33 21.23 0.94 1.59
N GLU A 34 20.05 0.38 1.89
CA GLU A 34 19.75 -0.23 3.19
C GLU A 34 19.74 0.75 4.39
N GLY A 35 19.81 2.06 4.12
CA GLY A 35 19.62 3.10 5.11
C GLY A 35 18.18 3.18 5.61
N ARG A 36 17.94 4.06 6.59
CA ARG A 36 16.67 4.15 7.31
C ARG A 36 15.46 4.37 6.42
N ILE A 37 15.61 5.17 5.36
CA ILE A 37 14.52 5.42 4.41
C ILE A 37 14.20 4.15 3.63
N THR A 38 15.23 3.43 3.17
CA THR A 38 15.07 2.14 2.48
C THR A 38 14.33 1.14 3.36
N GLU A 39 14.76 0.95 4.61
CA GLU A 39 14.08 0.05 5.56
C GLU A 39 12.61 0.43 5.80
N ALA A 40 12.32 1.72 5.89
CA ALA A 40 10.96 2.22 6.08
C ALA A 40 10.08 1.96 4.84
N PHE A 41 10.62 2.15 3.64
CA PHE A 41 9.92 1.82 2.39
C PHE A 41 9.68 0.32 2.25
N ASP A 42 10.66 -0.53 2.58
CA ASP A 42 10.52 -2.00 2.54
C ASP A 42 9.46 -2.49 3.55
N ALA A 43 9.43 -1.91 4.75
CA ALA A 43 8.39 -2.21 5.74
C ALA A 43 7.00 -1.79 5.25
N MET A 44 6.91 -0.61 4.64
CA MET A 44 5.66 -0.11 4.07
C MET A 44 5.17 -0.97 2.91
N GLU A 45 6.06 -1.37 2.00
CA GLU A 45 5.74 -2.23 0.86
C GLU A 45 5.18 -3.57 1.34
N ARG A 46 5.85 -4.22 2.31
CA ARG A 46 5.37 -5.48 2.90
C ARG A 46 3.99 -5.32 3.53
N HIS A 47 3.78 -4.26 4.32
CA HIS A 47 2.49 -4.02 4.96
C HIS A 47 1.38 -3.77 3.93
N ILE A 48 1.66 -3.02 2.85
CA ILE A 48 0.72 -2.80 1.76
C ILE A 48 0.38 -4.13 1.07
N ALA A 49 1.39 -4.94 0.73
CA ALA A 49 1.21 -6.24 0.09
C ALA A 49 0.33 -7.18 0.95
N GLU A 50 0.55 -7.23 2.27
CA GLU A 50 -0.26 -8.01 3.20
C GLU A 50 -1.73 -7.55 3.22
N LYS A 51 -1.97 -6.23 3.20
CA LYS A 51 -3.33 -5.69 3.16
C LYS A 51 -4.05 -6.05 1.86
N PHE A 52 -3.38 -5.93 0.72
CA PHE A 52 -3.95 -6.33 -0.57
C PHE A 52 -4.26 -7.83 -0.62
N ALA A 53 -3.33 -8.68 -0.18
CA ALA A 53 -3.58 -10.12 -0.12
C ALA A 53 -4.77 -10.49 0.80
N ALA A 54 -4.97 -9.73 1.89
CA ALA A 54 -6.13 -9.91 2.76
C ALA A 54 -7.44 -9.43 2.11
N ILE A 55 -7.39 -8.38 1.28
CA ILE A 55 -8.53 -7.90 0.48
C ILE A 55 -8.91 -8.94 -0.56
N ASP A 56 -7.94 -9.48 -1.30
CA ASP A 56 -8.19 -10.50 -2.34
C ASP A 56 -8.92 -11.71 -1.75
N LYS A 57 -8.44 -12.24 -0.62
CA LYS A 57 -9.10 -13.34 0.11
C LYS A 57 -10.52 -12.99 0.60
N ARG A 58 -10.82 -11.71 0.85
CA ARG A 58 -12.18 -11.28 1.19
C ARG A 58 -13.06 -11.22 -0.04
N CYS A 59 -12.54 -10.73 -1.16
CA CYS A 59 -13.23 -10.69 -2.44
C CYS A 59 -13.59 -12.11 -2.92
N GLU A 60 -12.64 -13.04 -2.91
CA GLU A 60 -12.89 -14.45 -3.27
C GLU A 60 -14.02 -15.07 -2.43
N ARG A 61 -14.01 -14.82 -1.11
CA ARG A 61 -15.07 -15.32 -0.22
C ARG A 61 -16.42 -14.69 -0.52
N LEU A 62 -16.46 -13.40 -0.85
CA LEU A 62 -17.69 -12.72 -1.24
C LEU A 62 -18.23 -13.26 -2.56
N GLU A 63 -17.37 -13.52 -3.53
CA GLU A 63 -17.74 -14.13 -4.80
C GLU A 63 -18.36 -15.52 -4.61
N HIS A 64 -17.74 -16.38 -3.79
CA HIS A 64 -18.33 -17.68 -3.45
C HIS A 64 -19.68 -17.57 -2.74
N GLN A 65 -19.84 -16.61 -1.83
CA GLN A 65 -21.12 -16.35 -1.16
C GLN A 65 -22.18 -15.87 -2.14
N PHE A 66 -21.81 -14.99 -3.08
CA PHE A 66 -22.70 -14.47 -4.11
C PHE A 66 -23.16 -15.58 -5.06
N ASN A 67 -22.24 -16.40 -5.56
CA ASN A 67 -22.57 -17.54 -6.43
C ASN A 67 -23.50 -18.53 -5.72
N ARG A 68 -23.28 -18.79 -4.42
CA ARG A 68 -24.17 -19.65 -3.63
C ARG A 68 -25.56 -19.02 -3.43
N LEU A 69 -25.63 -17.71 -3.26
CA LEU A 69 -26.90 -17.00 -3.16
C LEU A 69 -27.66 -17.06 -4.49
N GLN A 70 -26.97 -16.81 -5.60
CA GLN A 70 -27.53 -16.91 -6.95
C GLN A 70 -28.13 -18.29 -7.20
N ALA A 71 -27.37 -19.36 -6.94
CA ALA A 71 -27.87 -20.73 -7.11
C ALA A 71 -29.12 -21.02 -6.26
N LYS A 72 -29.20 -20.49 -5.03
CA LYS A 72 -30.41 -20.62 -4.21
C LYS A 72 -31.59 -19.86 -4.78
N ILE A 73 -31.35 -18.67 -5.34
CA ILE A 73 -32.38 -17.86 -5.98
C ILE A 73 -32.91 -18.59 -7.22
N GLU A 74 -32.05 -19.17 -8.04
CA GLU A 74 -32.43 -19.96 -9.22
C GLU A 74 -33.35 -21.12 -8.82
N VAL A 75 -32.98 -21.91 -7.80
CA VAL A 75 -33.84 -23.01 -7.30
C VAL A 75 -35.19 -22.50 -6.78
N VAL A 76 -35.22 -21.36 -6.07
CA VAL A 76 -36.48 -20.78 -5.58
C VAL A 76 -37.34 -20.27 -6.74
N LEU A 77 -36.74 -19.66 -7.76
CA LEU A 77 -37.45 -19.20 -8.94
C LEU A 77 -38.05 -20.37 -9.73
N GLU A 78 -37.29 -21.45 -9.93
CA GLU A 78 -37.79 -22.69 -10.54
C GLU A 78 -39.00 -23.23 -9.77
N ALA A 79 -38.91 -23.32 -8.44
CA ALA A 79 -39.99 -23.82 -7.60
C ALA A 79 -41.26 -22.96 -7.63
N ILE A 80 -41.13 -21.63 -7.76
CA ILE A 80 -42.28 -20.70 -7.80
C ILE A 80 -42.91 -20.65 -9.19
N THR A 81 -42.08 -20.64 -10.23
CA THR A 81 -42.54 -20.39 -11.61
C THR A 81 -42.88 -21.66 -12.35
N GLY A 82 -42.41 -22.83 -11.89
CA GLY A 82 -42.58 -24.09 -12.61
C GLY A 82 -41.89 -24.11 -13.98
N LEU A 83 -40.98 -23.16 -14.26
CA LEU A 83 -40.30 -23.05 -15.56
C LEU A 83 -39.51 -24.31 -15.93
N GLY A 84 -39.12 -25.14 -14.95
CA GLY A 84 -38.49 -26.44 -15.20
C GLY A 84 -39.45 -27.56 -15.62
N ASP A 85 -40.75 -27.40 -15.41
CA ASP A 85 -41.82 -28.37 -15.75
C ASP A 85 -42.62 -27.95 -16.99
N LEU A 86 -42.25 -26.85 -17.66
CA LEU A 86 -42.88 -26.45 -18.91
C LEU A 86 -42.52 -27.44 -20.01
N PRO A 87 -43.49 -28.08 -20.69
CA PRO A 87 -43.20 -28.95 -21.82
C PRO A 87 -42.53 -28.13 -22.93
N GLU A 88 -41.38 -28.59 -23.43
CA GLU A 88 -40.67 -27.98 -24.57
C GLU A 88 -41.53 -27.94 -25.86
N ASP A 89 -42.64 -28.70 -25.89
CA ASP A 89 -43.48 -28.93 -27.06
C ASP A 89 -44.53 -27.85 -27.38
N GLU A 90 -44.70 -26.80 -26.56
CA GLU A 90 -45.70 -25.73 -26.82
C GLU A 90 -45.14 -24.48 -27.56
N LEU A 91 -43.90 -24.52 -28.05
CA LEU A 91 -43.28 -23.41 -28.80
C LEU A 91 -43.30 -23.57 -30.34
N LEU A 92 -44.37 -24.17 -30.90
CA LEU A 92 -44.62 -24.25 -32.35
C LEU A 92 -45.74 -23.30 -32.81
#